data_AF-A0A2S6HDI3-F1
#
_entry.id   AF-A0A2S6HDI3-F1
#
_cell.length_a   1.000
_cell.length_b   1.000
_cell.length_c   1.000
_cell.angle_alpha   90.00
_cell.angle_beta   90.00
_cell.angle_gamma   90.00
#
_symmetry.space_group_name_H-M   'P 1'
#
loop_
_entity.id
_entity.type
_entity.pdbx_description
1 polymer ?
#
loop_
_entity_poly.entity_id
_entity_poly.type
_entity_poly.pdbx_seq_one_letter_code
_entity_poly.pdbx_strand_id
1 'polypeptide(L)'
;MKLNVFHFAVSNLFNFAISNGIIAILVFTVLSNINHAQSQVEASMMETDVANIRWELRELWAHRNATGQSIAGSEIDDANPLRLVNERPKNYSGEYAEAPPEAESVWYFDTKARRLVYVFSDGHQARYRLTGTAKLNRASLGAMGGIDLVLE
;
A
#
# COMPACT_ATOMS: atom_id res chain seq x y z
N MET A 1 -61.91 -27.26 -5.82
CA MET A 1 -60.91 -26.58 -6.68
C MET A 1 -60.20 -25.38 -6.03
N LYS A 2 -60.63 -24.85 -4.86
CA LYS A 2 -59.92 -23.74 -4.19
C LYS A 2 -58.73 -24.17 -3.31
N LEU A 3 -58.72 -25.41 -2.82
CA LEU A 3 -57.67 -25.93 -1.91
C LEU A 3 -56.32 -26.14 -2.61
N ASN A 4 -56.29 -26.61 -3.86
CA ASN A 4 -55.06 -26.79 -4.63
C ASN A 4 -54.40 -25.47 -5.05
N VAL A 5 -55.20 -24.43 -5.32
CA VAL A 5 -54.67 -23.11 -5.72
C VAL A 5 -53.98 -22.41 -4.54
N PHE A 6 -54.52 -22.56 -3.33
CA PHE A 6 -53.91 -22.02 -2.11
C PHE A 6 -52.57 -22.71 -1.80
N HIS A 7 -52.51 -24.04 -1.96
CA HIS A 7 -51.29 -24.81 -1.73
C HIS A 7 -50.18 -24.45 -2.74
N PHE A 8 -50.54 -24.22 -4.01
CA PHE A 8 -49.61 -23.73 -5.03
C PHE A 8 -49.12 -22.29 -4.78
N ALA A 9 -50.02 -21.40 -4.36
CA ALA A 9 -49.67 -20.01 -4.06
C ALA A 9 -48.72 -19.91 -2.85
N VAL A 10 -48.98 -20.66 -1.78
CA VAL A 10 -48.10 -20.74 -0.60
C VAL A 10 -46.75 -21.36 -0.96
N SER A 11 -46.72 -22.42 -1.77
CA SER A 11 -45.48 -23.05 -2.24
C SER A 11 -44.62 -22.09 -3.08
N ASN A 12 -45.24 -21.31 -3.98
CA ASN A 12 -44.53 -20.31 -4.79
C ASN A 12 -43.97 -19.16 -3.95
N LEU A 13 -44.74 -18.66 -2.99
CA LEU A 13 -44.27 -17.62 -2.06
C LEU A 13 -43.12 -18.12 -1.18
N PHE A 14 -43.18 -19.38 -0.74
CA PHE A 14 -42.13 -20.01 0.06
C PHE A 14 -40.85 -20.23 -0.76
N ASN A 15 -40.96 -20.73 -1.99
CA ASN A 15 -39.81 -20.86 -2.91
C ASN A 15 -39.20 -19.50 -3.24
N PHE A 16 -40.03 -18.47 -3.44
CA PHE A 16 -39.54 -17.10 -3.67
C PHE A 16 -38.81 -16.56 -2.44
N ALA A 17 -39.35 -16.77 -1.23
CA ALA A 17 -38.71 -16.34 0.01
C ALA A 17 -37.36 -17.04 0.24
N ILE A 18 -37.28 -18.35 -0.01
CA ILE A 18 -36.02 -19.10 0.10
C ILE A 18 -35.00 -18.62 -0.92
N SER A 19 -35.40 -18.51 -2.20
CA SER A 19 -34.50 -18.04 -3.26
C SER A 19 -33.99 -16.63 -2.96
N ASN A 20 -34.87 -15.72 -2.53
CA ASN A 20 -34.49 -14.38 -2.15
C ASN A 20 -33.57 -14.35 -0.92
N GLY A 21 -33.79 -15.22 0.08
CA GLY A 21 -32.92 -15.35 1.24
C GLY A 21 -31.52 -15.83 0.87
N ILE A 22 -31.41 -16.82 -0.02
CA ILE A 22 -30.13 -17.31 -0.54
C ILE A 22 -29.40 -16.21 -1.31
N ILE A 23 -30.10 -15.47 -2.18
CA ILE A 23 -29.52 -14.35 -2.93
C ILE A 23 -29.03 -13.25 -1.98
N ALA A 24 -29.82 -12.90 -0.95
CA ALA A 24 -29.43 -11.88 0.02
C ALA A 24 -28.15 -12.27 0.79
N ILE A 25 -28.04 -13.53 1.23
CA ILE A 25 -26.84 -14.04 1.91
C ILE A 25 -25.62 -14.01 0.98
N LEU A 26 -25.79 -14.43 -0.28
CA LEU A 26 -24.73 -14.40 -1.29
C LEU A 26 -24.24 -12.97 -1.56
N VAL A 27 -25.15 -12.04 -1.78
CA VAL A 27 -24.82 -10.62 -2.02
C VAL A 27 -24.09 -10.02 -0.82
N PHE A 28 -24.59 -10.26 0.40
CA PHE A 28 -23.94 -9.79 1.62
C PHE A 28 -22.52 -10.34 1.76
N THR A 29 -22.33 -11.63 1.48
CA THR A 29 -21.01 -12.28 1.54
C THR A 29 -20.05 -11.70 0.51
N VAL A 30 -20.51 -11.45 -0.72
CA VAL A 30 -19.69 -10.84 -1.78
C VAL A 30 -19.28 -9.42 -1.40
N LEU A 31 -20.21 -8.60 -0.93
CA LEU A 31 -19.93 -7.23 -0.50
C LEU A 31 -18.92 -7.19 0.67
N SER A 32 -19.05 -8.09 1.64
CA SER A 32 -18.10 -8.18 2.76
C SER A 32 -16.68 -8.54 2.30
N ASN A 33 -16.54 -9.38 1.28
CA ASN A 33 -15.23 -9.79 0.76
C ASN A 33 -14.59 -8.74 -0.16
N ILE A 34 -15.37 -7.89 -0.83
CA ILE A 34 -14.85 -6.82 -1.69
C ILE A 34 -13.98 -5.84 -0.90
N ASN A 35 -14.37 -5.49 0.33
CA ASN A 35 -13.57 -4.59 1.17
C ASN A 35 -12.19 -5.19 1.50
N HIS A 36 -12.13 -6.49 1.77
CA HIS A 36 -10.85 -7.18 2.00
C HIS A 36 -10.03 -7.34 0.71
N ALA A 37 -10.67 -7.48 -0.44
CA ALA A 37 -9.98 -7.49 -1.72
C ALA A 37 -9.36 -6.12 -2.04
N GLN A 38 -10.05 -5.01 -1.74
CA GLN A 38 -9.53 -3.66 -1.96
C GLN A 38 -8.28 -3.38 -1.13
N SER A 39 -8.30 -3.70 0.16
CA SER A 39 -7.13 -3.52 1.05
C SER A 39 -5.92 -4.34 0.56
N GLN A 40 -6.14 -5.56 0.07
CA GLN A 40 -5.05 -6.38 -0.52
C GLN A 40 -4.50 -5.79 -1.82
N VAL A 41 -5.37 -5.22 -2.67
CA VAL A 41 -4.94 -4.53 -3.88
C VAL A 41 -4.10 -3.30 -3.53
N GLU A 42 -4.54 -2.51 -2.55
CA GLU A 42 -3.81 -1.32 -2.08
C GLU A 42 -2.44 -1.68 -1.52
N ALA A 43 -2.36 -2.73 -0.68
CA ALA A 43 -1.09 -3.23 -0.16
C ALA A 43 -0.14 -3.69 -1.29
N SER A 44 -0.66 -4.39 -2.30
CA SER A 44 0.13 -4.83 -3.46
C SER A 44 0.63 -3.66 -4.31
N MET A 45 -0.18 -2.62 -4.49
CA MET A 45 0.24 -1.38 -5.14
C MET A 45 1.35 -0.68 -4.35
N MET A 46 1.17 -0.52 -3.04
CA MET A 46 2.20 0.06 -2.15
C MET A 46 3.51 -0.74 -2.22
N GLU A 47 3.46 -2.07 -2.16
CA GLU A 47 4.65 -2.93 -2.26
C GLU A 47 5.35 -2.78 -3.61
N THR A 48 4.59 -2.65 -4.70
CA THR A 48 5.12 -2.40 -6.04
C THR A 48 5.82 -1.04 -6.11
N ASP A 49 5.21 0.01 -5.55
CA ASP A 49 5.82 1.34 -5.48
C ASP A 49 7.14 1.28 -4.69
N VAL A 50 7.15 0.62 -3.52
CA VAL A 50 8.35 0.46 -2.70
C VAL A 50 9.43 -0.34 -3.44
N ALA A 51 9.06 -1.37 -4.19
CA ALA A 51 9.99 -2.15 -4.99
C ALA A 51 10.63 -1.31 -6.10
N ASN A 52 9.85 -0.49 -6.79
CA ASN A 52 10.32 0.43 -7.82
C ASN A 52 11.27 1.48 -7.24
N ILE A 53 10.89 2.13 -6.12
CA ILE A 53 11.74 3.11 -5.43
C ILE A 53 13.06 2.45 -5.02
N ARG A 54 13.01 1.25 -4.43
CA ARG A 54 14.21 0.51 -4.03
C ARG A 54 15.10 0.18 -5.22
N TRP A 55 14.52 -0.20 -6.36
CA TRP A 55 15.27 -0.46 -7.59
C TRP A 55 16.01 0.79 -8.08
N GLU A 56 15.32 1.92 -8.20
CA GLU A 56 15.92 3.17 -8.66
C GLU A 56 17.00 3.69 -7.71
N LEU A 57 16.80 3.57 -6.40
CA LEU A 57 17.82 3.91 -5.41
C LEU A 57 19.10 3.08 -5.60
N ARG A 58 18.97 1.77 -5.87
CA ARG A 58 20.14 0.91 -6.14
C ARG A 58 20.85 1.30 -7.42
N GLU A 59 20.10 1.61 -8.48
CA GLU A 59 20.67 2.06 -9.75
C GLU A 59 21.46 3.36 -9.56
N LEU A 60 20.87 4.34 -8.86
CA LEU A 60 21.54 5.59 -8.52
C LEU A 60 22.83 5.36 -7.73
N TRP A 61 22.80 4.46 -6.75
CA TRP A 61 23.97 4.13 -5.94
C TRP A 61 25.06 3.44 -6.75
N ALA A 62 24.69 2.48 -7.61
CA ALA A 62 25.63 1.82 -8.51
C ALA A 62 26.30 2.81 -9.46
N HIS A 63 25.53 3.74 -10.04
CA HIS A 63 26.04 4.77 -10.94
C HIS A 63 27.00 5.74 -10.23
N ARG A 64 26.65 6.19 -9.03
CA ARG A 64 27.48 7.11 -8.24
C ARG A 64 28.77 6.48 -7.71
N ASN A 65 28.71 5.20 -7.33
CA ASN A 65 29.92 4.47 -6.95
C ASN A 65 30.85 4.23 -8.13
N ALA A 66 30.29 3.89 -9.31
CA ALA A 66 31.09 3.73 -10.52
C ALA A 66 31.79 5.02 -10.94
N THR A 67 31.20 6.18 -10.64
CA THR A 67 31.76 7.52 -10.91
C THR A 67 32.63 8.08 -9.77
N GLY A 68 32.83 7.32 -8.69
CA GLY A 68 33.66 7.72 -7.54
C GLY A 68 33.03 8.79 -6.65
N GLN A 69 31.76 9.13 -6.86
CA GLN A 69 30.99 10.06 -6.02
C GLN A 69 30.31 9.27 -4.90
N SER A 70 31.09 8.85 -3.90
CA SER A 70 30.55 8.13 -2.75
C SER A 70 29.58 9.03 -1.98
N ILE A 71 28.31 8.61 -1.83
CA ILE A 71 27.33 9.33 -1.02
C ILE A 71 27.65 9.06 0.45
N ALA A 72 27.83 10.11 1.25
CA ALA A 72 27.99 9.98 2.69
C ALA A 72 26.69 9.45 3.31
N GLY A 73 26.78 8.43 4.18
CA GLY A 73 25.60 7.83 4.83
C GLY A 73 24.72 8.84 5.58
N SER A 74 25.29 9.96 6.05
CA SER A 74 24.55 11.06 6.69
C SER A 74 23.69 11.87 5.71
N GLU A 75 24.06 11.95 4.44
CA GLU A 75 23.28 12.64 3.41
C GLU A 75 22.06 11.80 2.97
N ILE A 76 22.17 10.48 3.10
CA ILE A 76 21.12 9.51 2.77
C ILE A 76 20.04 9.47 3.85
N ASP A 77 20.43 9.47 5.12
CA ASP A 77 19.48 9.36 6.24
C ASP A 77 18.54 10.57 6.36
N ASP A 78 18.93 11.72 5.79
CA ASP A 78 18.18 12.98 5.85
C ASP A 78 17.46 13.35 4.55
N ALA A 79 17.76 12.65 3.46
CA ALA A 79 17.21 12.96 2.15
C ALA A 79 15.84 12.30 1.94
N ASN A 80 14.95 13.02 1.24
CA ASN A 80 13.72 12.43 0.75
C ASN A 80 14.06 11.41 -0.36
N PRO A 81 13.73 10.11 -0.19
CA PRO A 81 14.00 9.10 -1.22
C PRO A 81 13.34 9.45 -2.55
N LEU A 82 12.18 10.12 -2.53
CA LEU A 82 11.44 10.52 -3.74
C LEU A 82 12.08 11.71 -4.49
N ARG A 83 13.13 12.33 -3.94
CA ARG A 83 13.99 13.30 -4.64
C ARG A 83 15.20 12.67 -5.31
N LEU A 84 15.55 11.44 -4.92
CA LEU A 84 16.68 10.68 -5.46
C LEU A 84 16.25 9.82 -6.65
N VAL A 85 15.00 9.34 -6.63
CA VAL A 85 14.38 8.60 -7.73
C VAL A 85 13.89 9.53 -8.83
N ASN A 86 13.83 8.99 -10.05
CA ASN A 86 13.44 9.67 -11.26
C ASN A 86 11.92 9.62 -11.44
N GLU A 87 11.28 8.49 -11.11
CA GLU A 87 9.82 8.33 -11.17
C GLU A 87 9.20 8.37 -9.77
N ARG A 88 8.25 9.29 -9.57
CA ARG A 88 7.51 9.41 -8.31
C ARG A 88 6.19 8.66 -8.41
N PRO A 89 5.73 8.00 -7.32
CA PRO A 89 4.38 7.47 -7.26
C PRO A 89 3.34 8.53 -7.64
N LYS A 90 2.33 8.15 -8.42
CA LYS A 90 1.30 9.09 -8.92
C LYS A 90 0.49 9.75 -7.80
N ASN A 91 0.36 9.04 -6.69
CA ASN A 91 -0.30 9.42 -5.45
C ASN A 91 0.67 10.05 -4.44
N TYR A 92 1.79 10.63 -4.89
CA TYR A 92 2.66 11.41 -4.02
C TYR A 92 2.13 12.84 -3.85
N SER A 93 1.69 13.16 -2.64
CA SER A 93 1.14 14.46 -2.28
C SER A 93 2.20 15.53 -1.99
N GLY A 94 3.45 15.12 -1.71
CA GLY A 94 4.55 16.04 -1.42
C GLY A 94 5.19 15.86 -0.04
N GLU A 95 5.89 16.90 0.40
CA GLU A 95 6.60 16.95 1.68
C GLU A 95 5.79 17.75 2.69
N TYR A 96 5.39 17.10 3.79
CA TYR A 96 4.58 17.72 4.85
C TYR A 96 5.21 17.51 6.21
N ALA A 97 4.93 18.41 7.15
CA ALA A 97 5.40 18.30 8.54
C ALA A 97 4.49 17.42 9.41
N GLU A 98 3.31 17.05 8.89
CA GLU A 98 2.29 16.23 9.51
C GLU A 98 1.47 15.57 8.40
N ALA A 99 0.65 14.57 8.74
CA ALA A 99 -0.19 13.90 7.73
C ALA A 99 -1.11 14.93 7.04
N PRO A 100 -1.26 14.87 5.70
CA PRO A 100 -2.19 15.75 5.00
C PRO A 100 -3.62 15.55 5.53
N PRO A 101 -4.44 16.61 5.64
CA PRO A 101 -5.86 16.45 5.92
C PRO A 101 -6.51 15.64 4.79
N GLU A 102 -7.37 14.68 5.14
CA GLU A 102 -8.04 13.77 4.18
C GLU A 102 -7.07 12.88 3.37
N ALA A 103 -5.92 12.52 3.96
CA ALA A 103 -4.97 11.60 3.36
C ALA A 103 -5.53 10.18 3.27
N GLU A 104 -5.92 9.75 2.07
CA GLU A 104 -6.34 8.38 1.76
C GLU A 104 -5.54 7.85 0.55
N SER A 105 -4.98 6.64 0.68
CA SER A 105 -4.17 5.96 -0.36
C SER A 105 -3.03 6.82 -0.94
N VAL A 106 -2.35 7.58 -0.08
CA VAL A 106 -1.45 8.66 -0.48
C VAL A 106 -0.05 8.52 0.11
N TRP A 107 0.96 8.83 -0.69
CA TRP A 107 2.35 8.94 -0.25
C TRP A 107 2.65 10.39 0.16
N TYR A 108 3.30 10.56 1.30
CA TYR A 108 3.87 11.86 1.69
C TYR A 108 5.20 11.67 2.42
N PHE A 109 6.06 12.67 2.35
CA PHE A 109 7.31 12.67 3.11
C PHE A 109 7.14 13.51 4.38
N ASP A 110 7.33 12.88 5.53
CA ASP A 110 7.32 13.52 6.84
C ASP A 110 8.66 14.25 7.05
N THR A 111 8.63 15.57 6.94
CA THR A 111 9.81 16.44 7.08
C THR A 111 10.32 16.55 8.52
N LYS A 112 9.48 16.27 9.54
CA LYS A 112 9.90 16.29 10.95
C LYS A 112 10.65 15.02 11.30
N ALA A 113 10.08 13.87 10.94
CA ALA A 113 10.67 12.56 11.23
C ALA A 113 11.63 12.05 10.15
N ARG A 114 11.73 12.75 9.01
CA ARG A 114 12.57 12.44 7.84
C ARG A 114 12.31 11.03 7.31
N ARG A 115 11.04 10.71 7.07
CA ARG A 115 10.60 9.39 6.64
C ARG A 115 9.52 9.49 5.57
N LEU A 116 9.50 8.52 4.68
CA LEU A 116 8.45 8.36 3.69
C LEU A 116 7.27 7.61 4.34
N VAL A 117 6.06 8.14 4.21
CA VAL A 117 4.86 7.57 4.82
C VAL A 117 3.83 7.32 3.74
N TYR A 118 3.26 6.12 3.74
CA TYR A 118 2.06 5.78 3.01
C TYR A 118 0.88 5.76 3.95
N VAL A 119 -0.20 6.46 3.61
CA VAL A 119 -1.47 6.40 4.35
C VAL A 119 -2.42 5.54 3.53
N PHE A 120 -2.88 4.44 4.12
CA PHE A 120 -3.89 3.57 3.54
C PHE A 120 -5.26 4.22 3.60
N SER A 121 -6.18 3.76 2.74
CA SER A 121 -7.58 4.16 2.75
C SER A 121 -8.30 3.92 4.09
N ASP A 122 -7.84 2.96 4.89
CA ASP A 122 -8.36 2.67 6.23
C ASP A 122 -7.76 3.53 7.35
N GLY A 123 -6.83 4.45 7.01
CA GLY A 123 -6.14 5.33 7.94
C GLY A 123 -4.91 4.72 8.62
N HIS A 124 -4.59 3.45 8.35
CA HIS A 124 -3.32 2.87 8.76
C HIS A 124 -2.16 3.50 7.98
N GLN A 125 -0.95 3.46 8.55
CA GLN A 125 0.23 4.09 7.96
C GLN A 125 1.39 3.11 7.88
N ALA A 126 1.99 2.99 6.71
CA ALA A 126 3.30 2.34 6.55
C ALA A 126 4.38 3.41 6.52
N ARG A 127 5.45 3.20 7.28
CA ARG A 127 6.51 4.20 7.48
C ARG A 127 7.84 3.61 7.06
N TYR A 128 8.50 4.29 6.14
CA TYR A 128 9.76 3.86 5.56
C TYR A 128 10.83 4.90 5.82
N ARG A 129 11.94 4.46 6.40
CA ARG A 129 13.13 5.27 6.57
C ARG A 129 14.15 4.89 5.49
N LEU A 130 14.71 5.90 4.82
CA LEU A 130 15.86 5.71 3.97
C LEU A 130 17.09 5.56 4.87
N THR A 131 17.83 4.46 4.70
CA THR A 131 19.00 4.19 5.55
C THR A 131 20.11 3.55 4.74
N GLY A 132 21.34 3.97 5.02
CA GLY A 132 22.53 3.32 4.46
C GLY A 132 22.69 1.89 4.98
N THR A 133 22.98 0.93 4.11
CA THR A 133 23.13 -0.48 4.49
C THR A 133 24.30 -0.72 5.45
N ALA A 134 25.27 0.19 5.51
CA ALA A 134 26.36 0.17 6.49
C ALA A 134 25.87 0.30 7.95
N LYS A 135 24.70 0.92 8.18
CA LYS A 135 24.06 1.02 9.51
C LYS A 135 23.10 -0.13 9.80
N LEU A 136 22.76 -0.96 8.81
CA LEU A 136 21.85 -2.08 8.99
C LEU A 136 22.63 -3.28 9.56
N ASN A 137 22.42 -3.54 10.85
CA ASN A 137 23.03 -4.67 11.57
C ASN A 137 22.49 -6.05 11.09
N ARG A 138 21.43 -6.04 10.26
CA ARG A 138 20.86 -7.23 9.64
C ARG A 138 21.08 -7.07 8.14
N ALA A 139 21.82 -7.99 7.55
CA ALA A 139 21.88 -8.14 6.09
C ALA A 139 20.46 -8.41 5.58
N SER A 140 19.69 -7.36 5.30
CA SER A 140 18.44 -7.51 4.57
C SER A 140 18.84 -8.12 3.23
N LEU A 141 18.15 -9.18 2.80
CA LEU A 141 18.41 -9.86 1.53
C LEU A 141 18.26 -8.92 0.31
N GLY A 142 17.88 -7.65 0.53
CA GLY A 142 17.86 -6.55 -0.43
C GLY A 142 18.95 -5.48 -0.25
N ALA A 143 19.90 -5.61 0.69
CA ALA A 143 20.97 -4.63 0.95
C ALA A 143 22.11 -4.62 -0.09
N MET A 144 21.92 -5.22 -1.27
CA MET A 144 22.87 -5.17 -2.38
C MET A 144 22.77 -3.80 -3.06
N GLY A 145 23.38 -2.77 -2.47
CA GLY A 145 23.38 -1.43 -3.06
C GLY A 145 23.63 -0.28 -2.10
N GLY A 146 24.18 -0.50 -0.90
CA GLY A 146 24.60 0.59 0.00
C GLY A 146 23.52 1.45 0.65
N ILE A 147 22.30 1.48 0.09
CA ILE A 147 21.11 2.19 0.59
C ILE A 147 19.87 1.31 0.46
N ASP A 148 18.96 1.40 1.43
CA ASP A 148 17.70 0.65 1.45
C ASP A 148 16.58 1.44 2.13
N LEU A 149 15.33 1.05 1.85
CA LEU A 149 14.13 1.51 2.54
C LEU A 149 13.73 0.48 3.60
N VAL A 150 13.79 0.91 4.86
CA VAL A 150 13.48 0.08 6.03
C VAL A 150 12.12 0.45 6.58
N LEU A 151 11.27 -0.57 6.77
CA LEU A 151 9.99 -0.42 7.45
C LEU A 151 10.22 -0.23 8.96
N GLU A 152 9.64 0.83 9.53
CA GLU A 152 9.64 1.11 10.98
C GLU A 152 8.49 0.45 11.72
#